data_AF-A0A7X6VSP8-F1
#
_entry.id   AF-A0A7X6VSP8-F1
#
_cell.length_a   1.000
_cell.length_b   1.000
_cell.length_c   1.000
_cell.angle_alpha   90.00
_cell.angle_beta   90.00
_cell.angle_gamma   90.00
#
_symmetry.space_group_name_H-M   'P 1'
#
loop_
_entity.id
_entity.type
_entity.pdbx_description
1 polymer ?
#
loop_
_entity_poly.entity_id
_entity_poly.type
_entity_poly.pdbx_seq_one_letter_code
_entity_poly.pdbx_strand_id
1 'polypeptide(L)'
;MKKLGLALGGGGLKGLAHIGVLQVLHEYNIPIAQISGTSIGSIVASLYASGMSPYEMEELALNLKPSDYLDYNLSGILLYILSLYIPGFKAPLNGLIKGKKLEKLMYQLTKGKELTDVKMPLSIIACDIDTGREVVFSNQDMIISDTQILIKDAKLSEAVRASCSIPVTFVPYKFDNLQLVDGGVREIVPVGVQCLMGADYILAVNLGQELYDEPVQGIPQIINRTLSILIFETSKEIQEILADMIIYPSINGVDLTDVDRAAEIIRLGRRAMKKHVEELQKVLNS
;
A
#
# COMPACT_ATOMS: atom_id res chain seq x y z
N MET A 1 3.02 24.94 14.23
CA MET A 1 2.41 24.17 13.13
C MET A 1 2.48 22.71 13.53
N LYS A 2 1.34 22.03 13.56
CA LYS A 2 1.26 20.60 13.92
C LYS A 2 2.02 19.75 12.89
N LYS A 3 2.70 18.69 13.34
CA LYS A 3 3.32 17.70 12.45
C LYS A 3 2.25 16.85 11.78
N LEU A 4 2.00 17.13 10.51
CA LEU A 4 1.09 16.35 9.68
C LEU A 4 1.71 14.99 9.34
N GLY A 5 1.10 13.91 9.84
CA GLY A 5 1.33 12.55 9.38
C GLY A 5 0.35 12.17 8.28
N LEU A 6 0.84 11.59 7.19
CA LEU A 6 0.02 11.14 6.06
C LEU A 6 0.02 9.62 5.96
N ALA A 7 -1.14 8.99 6.16
CA ALA A 7 -1.33 7.56 6.00
C ALA A 7 -2.00 7.24 4.65
N LEU A 8 -1.29 6.52 3.77
CA LEU A 8 -1.78 6.13 2.45
C LEU A 8 -2.25 4.68 2.44
N GLY A 9 -3.55 4.49 2.22
CA GLY A 9 -4.17 3.17 2.24
C GLY A 9 -3.84 2.24 1.06
N GLY A 10 -4.04 0.94 1.28
CA GLY A 10 -4.06 -0.08 0.22
C GLY A 10 -5.37 -0.09 -0.57
N GLY A 11 -5.35 -0.62 -1.79
CA GLY A 11 -6.54 -0.66 -2.66
C GLY A 11 -6.30 -0.90 -4.15
N GLY A 12 -5.20 -1.55 -4.54
CA GLY A 12 -4.87 -1.80 -5.95
C GLY A 12 -4.70 -0.52 -6.76
N LEU A 13 -5.16 -0.49 -8.02
CA LEU A 13 -5.02 0.70 -8.87
C LEU A 13 -5.79 1.94 -8.37
N LYS A 14 -6.75 1.79 -7.44
CA LYS A 14 -7.40 2.94 -6.79
C LYS A 14 -6.39 3.86 -6.10
N GLY A 15 -5.23 3.34 -5.70
CA GLY A 15 -4.19 4.11 -5.02
C GLY A 15 -3.52 5.18 -5.87
N LEU A 16 -3.76 5.22 -7.19
CA LEU A 16 -3.38 6.39 -8.00
C LEU A 16 -4.06 7.68 -7.49
N ALA A 17 -5.16 7.60 -6.76
CA ALA A 17 -5.79 8.76 -6.15
C ALA A 17 -4.92 9.42 -5.06
N HIS A 18 -4.01 8.67 -4.43
CA HIS A 18 -3.04 9.24 -3.50
C HIS A 18 -2.17 10.30 -4.17
N ILE A 19 -1.81 10.11 -5.45
CA ILE A 19 -1.07 11.09 -6.25
C ILE A 19 -1.87 12.39 -6.31
N GLY A 20 -3.17 12.31 -6.59
CA GLY A 20 -4.06 13.47 -6.62
C GLY A 20 -4.19 14.19 -5.27
N VAL A 21 -4.22 13.45 -4.16
CA VAL A 21 -4.19 14.02 -2.81
C VAL A 21 -2.88 14.80 -2.59
N LEU A 22 -1.74 14.17 -2.88
CA LEU A 22 -0.42 14.78 -2.73
C LEU A 22 -0.26 16.04 -3.58
N GLN A 23 -0.78 16.06 -4.81
CA GLN A 23 -0.75 17.25 -5.66
C GLN A 23 -1.50 18.44 -5.03
N VAL A 24 -2.64 18.19 -4.39
CA VAL A 24 -3.41 19.26 -3.71
C VAL A 24 -2.66 19.75 -2.47
N LEU A 25 -2.09 18.84 -1.67
CA LEU A 25 -1.25 19.24 -0.52
C LEU A 25 -0.05 20.08 -0.98
N HIS A 26 0.57 19.71 -2.12
CA HIS A 26 1.66 20.45 -2.73
C HIS A 26 1.23 21.84 -3.23
N GLU A 27 0.09 21.95 -3.94
CA GLU A 27 -0.47 23.23 -4.42
C GLU A 27 -0.73 24.23 -3.27
N TYR A 28 -1.14 23.73 -2.10
CA TYR A 28 -1.44 24.55 -0.93
C TYR A 28 -0.23 24.74 -0.01
N ASN A 29 0.96 24.25 -0.39
CA ASN A 29 2.18 24.28 0.40
C ASN A 29 2.01 23.71 1.82
N ILE A 30 1.23 22.62 1.95
CA ILE A 30 1.04 21.93 3.23
C ILE A 30 2.19 20.92 3.41
N PRO A 31 3.12 21.14 4.36
CA PRO A 31 4.24 20.24 4.57
C PRO A 31 3.75 18.94 5.23
N ILE A 32 4.13 17.81 4.66
CA ILE A 32 3.96 16.49 5.27
C ILE A 32 5.20 16.20 6.10
N ALA A 33 5.05 16.04 7.41
CA ALA A 33 6.17 15.79 8.31
C ALA A 33 6.66 14.35 8.24
N GLN A 34 5.75 13.41 7.95
CA GLN A 34 6.02 11.98 7.89
C GLN A 34 4.93 11.26 7.10
N ILE A 35 5.26 10.11 6.51
CA ILE A 35 4.36 9.38 5.61
C ILE A 35 4.42 7.88 5.85
N SER A 36 3.27 7.22 5.74
CA SER A 36 3.16 5.77 5.83
C SER A 36 2.32 5.22 4.68
N GLY A 37 2.58 3.97 4.31
CA GLY A 37 1.89 3.35 3.18
C GLY A 37 1.75 1.84 3.29
N THR A 38 0.58 1.35 2.87
CA THR A 38 0.28 -0.08 2.73
C THR A 38 -0.04 -0.40 1.27
N SER A 39 0.50 -1.48 0.72
CA SER A 39 0.25 -1.92 -0.66
C SER A 39 0.55 -0.81 -1.67
N ILE A 40 -0.38 -0.43 -2.54
CA ILE A 40 -0.22 0.73 -3.44
C ILE A 40 0.12 2.04 -2.70
N GLY A 41 -0.34 2.21 -1.46
CA GLY A 41 0.06 3.33 -0.61
C GLY A 41 1.56 3.32 -0.30
N SER A 42 2.17 2.13 -0.15
CA SER A 42 3.62 1.99 0.05
C SER A 42 4.42 2.42 -1.18
N ILE A 43 3.91 2.14 -2.38
CA ILE A 43 4.52 2.60 -3.65
C ILE A 43 4.56 4.13 -3.66
N VAL A 44 3.41 4.77 -3.47
CA VAL A 44 3.30 6.23 -3.51
C VAL A 44 4.10 6.88 -2.38
N ALA A 45 4.03 6.34 -1.15
CA ALA A 45 4.78 6.84 -0.01
C ALA A 45 6.29 6.76 -0.24
N SER A 46 6.78 5.63 -0.78
CA SER A 46 8.22 5.44 -1.07
C SER A 46 8.71 6.38 -2.16
N LEU A 47 7.94 6.52 -3.26
CA LEU A 47 8.31 7.43 -4.34
C LEU A 47 8.35 8.88 -3.83
N TYR A 48 7.32 9.31 -3.09
CA TYR A 48 7.24 10.65 -2.51
C TYR A 48 8.41 10.91 -1.55
N ALA A 49 8.62 10.03 -0.56
CA ALA A 49 9.68 10.18 0.43
C ALA A 49 11.08 10.11 -0.22
N SER A 50 11.23 9.38 -1.32
CA SER A 50 12.48 9.32 -2.10
C SER A 50 12.77 10.60 -2.91
N GLY A 51 11.83 11.55 -2.93
CA GLY A 51 11.97 12.87 -3.55
C GLY A 51 11.28 13.03 -4.91
N MET A 52 10.50 12.05 -5.36
CA MET A 52 9.72 12.17 -6.60
C MET A 52 8.50 13.07 -6.34
N SER A 53 8.27 14.04 -7.22
CA SER A 53 7.12 14.93 -7.11
C SER A 53 5.81 14.21 -7.49
N PRO A 54 4.66 14.66 -6.96
CA PRO A 54 3.36 14.11 -7.35
C PRO A 54 3.03 14.27 -8.84
N TYR A 55 3.66 15.20 -9.55
CA TYR A 55 3.46 15.39 -11.00
C TYR A 55 4.30 14.41 -11.82
N GLU A 56 5.53 14.11 -11.40
CA GLU A 56 6.34 13.03 -11.99
C GLU A 56 5.67 11.66 -11.78
N MET A 57 5.05 11.46 -10.62
CA MET A 57 4.26 10.24 -10.36
C MET A 57 3.04 10.12 -11.26
N GLU A 58 2.35 11.23 -11.55
CA GLU A 58 1.24 11.24 -12.51
C GLU A 58 1.74 10.87 -13.92
N GLU A 59 2.82 11.50 -14.39
CA GLU A 59 3.40 11.18 -15.70
C GLU A 59 3.82 9.71 -15.79
N LEU A 60 4.45 9.17 -14.75
CA LEU A 60 4.78 7.75 -14.66
C LEU A 60 3.51 6.89 -14.75
N ALA A 61 2.49 7.19 -13.95
CA ALA A 61 1.25 6.42 -13.90
C ALA A 61 0.52 6.37 -15.24
N LEU A 62 0.51 7.49 -15.97
CA LEU A 62 -0.13 7.59 -17.29
C LEU A 62 0.60 6.80 -18.39
N ASN A 63 1.90 6.53 -18.20
CA ASN A 63 2.73 5.83 -19.18
C ASN A 63 2.99 4.36 -18.83
N LEU A 64 2.62 3.92 -17.62
CA LEU A 64 2.82 2.55 -17.16
C LEU A 64 1.88 1.58 -17.86
N LYS A 65 2.42 0.41 -18.24
CA LYS A 65 1.65 -0.71 -18.77
C LYS A 65 1.63 -1.85 -17.75
N PRO A 66 0.57 -2.69 -17.75
CA PRO A 66 0.53 -3.89 -16.89
C PRO A 66 1.76 -4.78 -17.05
N SER A 67 2.32 -4.86 -18.27
CA SER A 67 3.55 -5.62 -18.56
C SER A 67 4.79 -5.15 -17.79
N ASP A 68 4.80 -3.90 -17.30
CA ASP A 68 5.97 -3.31 -16.67
C ASP A 68 6.10 -3.76 -15.21
N TYR A 69 4.98 -4.06 -14.54
CA TYR A 69 4.94 -4.46 -13.14
C TYR A 69 4.37 -5.86 -12.89
N LEU A 70 3.62 -6.46 -13.82
CA LEU A 70 3.04 -7.80 -13.69
C LEU A 70 3.88 -8.90 -14.35
N ASP A 71 4.15 -9.95 -13.57
CA ASP A 71 4.86 -11.17 -13.96
C ASP A 71 4.13 -12.44 -13.48
N TYR A 72 3.21 -12.93 -14.32
CA TYR A 72 2.40 -14.12 -14.04
C TYR A 72 3.24 -15.38 -13.77
N ASN A 73 2.81 -16.17 -12.78
CA ASN A 73 3.45 -17.41 -12.32
C ASN A 73 3.02 -18.65 -13.11
N LEU A 74 3.09 -18.59 -14.44
CA LEU A 74 2.68 -19.68 -15.34
C LEU A 74 3.40 -21.01 -15.02
N SER A 75 4.68 -20.93 -14.67
CA SER A 75 5.47 -22.09 -14.26
C SER A 75 4.94 -22.75 -12.98
N GLY A 76 4.57 -21.96 -11.96
CA GLY A 76 4.02 -22.49 -10.71
C GLY A 76 2.64 -23.12 -10.91
N ILE A 77 1.80 -22.50 -11.74
CA ILE A 77 0.49 -23.04 -12.11
C ILE A 77 0.64 -24.38 -12.84
N LEU A 78 1.56 -24.48 -13.80
CA LEU A 78 1.83 -25.73 -14.51
C LEU A 78 2.31 -26.84 -13.55
N LEU A 79 3.26 -26.54 -12.65
CA LEU A 79 3.75 -27.52 -11.69
C LEU A 79 2.65 -27.97 -10.72
N TYR A 80 1.78 -27.05 -10.28
CA TYR A 80 0.62 -27.38 -9.46
C TYR A 80 -0.32 -28.35 -10.20
N ILE A 81 -0.66 -28.06 -11.46
CA ILE A 81 -1.49 -28.97 -12.27
C ILE A 81 -0.83 -30.35 -12.36
N LEU A 82 0.46 -30.42 -12.67
CA LEU A 82 1.20 -31.70 -12.72
C LEU A 82 1.15 -32.45 -11.39
N SER A 83 1.20 -31.75 -10.25
CA SER A 83 1.09 -32.36 -8.91
C SER A 83 -0.25 -33.02 -8.63
N LEU A 84 -1.32 -32.61 -9.32
CA LEU A 84 -2.64 -33.26 -9.21
C LEU A 84 -2.71 -34.59 -9.96
N TYR A 85 -1.86 -34.76 -10.99
CA TYR A 85 -1.86 -35.95 -11.85
C TYR A 85 -0.73 -36.93 -11.57
N ILE A 86 0.35 -36.49 -10.90
CA ILE A 86 1.54 -37.32 -10.64
C ILE A 86 1.59 -37.68 -9.14
N PRO A 87 1.26 -38.94 -8.76
CA PRO A 87 1.33 -39.39 -7.38
C PRO A 87 2.74 -39.21 -6.80
N GLY A 88 2.84 -38.55 -5.64
CA GLY A 88 4.11 -38.30 -4.96
C GLY A 88 4.85 -37.02 -5.36
N PHE A 89 4.45 -36.36 -6.46
CA PHE A 89 4.98 -35.04 -6.83
C PHE A 89 4.19 -33.94 -6.10
N LYS A 90 4.84 -33.17 -5.22
CA LYS A 90 4.21 -32.08 -4.47
C LYS A 90 4.73 -30.73 -4.96
N ALA A 91 3.86 -29.92 -5.55
CA ALA A 91 4.17 -28.57 -5.98
C ALA A 91 3.04 -27.60 -5.59
N PRO A 92 3.10 -26.96 -4.42
CA PRO A 92 2.06 -26.03 -3.99
C PRO A 92 2.03 -24.77 -4.86
N LEU A 93 0.82 -24.27 -5.14
CA LEU A 93 0.63 -22.99 -5.82
C LEU A 93 0.77 -21.86 -4.80
N ASN A 94 1.90 -21.17 -4.83
CA ASN A 94 2.21 -20.12 -3.85
C ASN A 94 1.71 -18.72 -4.25
N GLY A 95 1.01 -18.57 -5.38
CA GLY A 95 0.52 -17.29 -5.88
C GLY A 95 0.49 -17.23 -7.41
N LEU A 96 -0.32 -16.31 -7.95
CA LEU A 96 -0.55 -16.11 -9.39
C LEU A 96 0.45 -15.15 -10.03
N ILE A 97 1.02 -14.22 -9.27
CA ILE A 97 1.99 -13.20 -9.73
C ILE A 97 3.26 -13.31 -8.88
N LYS A 98 4.43 -13.27 -9.51
CA LYS A 98 5.72 -13.42 -8.81
C LYS A 98 6.17 -12.14 -8.10
N GLY A 99 5.77 -10.97 -8.60
CA GLY A 99 6.09 -9.64 -8.11
C GLY A 99 7.52 -9.16 -8.36
N LYS A 100 8.36 -9.90 -9.09
CA LYS A 100 9.76 -9.51 -9.33
C LYS A 100 9.86 -8.27 -10.22
N LYS A 101 8.93 -8.12 -11.16
CA LYS A 101 8.86 -6.92 -12.00
C LYS A 101 8.53 -5.67 -11.19
N LEU A 102 7.58 -5.75 -10.26
CA LEU A 102 7.26 -4.65 -9.34
C LEU A 102 8.49 -4.25 -8.50
N GLU A 103 9.17 -5.22 -7.90
CA GLU A 103 10.39 -4.98 -7.12
C GLU A 103 11.47 -4.30 -7.98
N LYS A 104 11.70 -4.81 -9.20
CA LYS A 104 12.66 -4.23 -10.14
C LYS A 104 12.30 -2.81 -10.56
N LEU A 105 11.02 -2.55 -10.85
CA LEU A 105 10.53 -1.22 -11.20
C LEU A 105 10.79 -0.25 -10.04
N MET A 106 10.43 -0.64 -8.81
CA MET A 106 10.69 0.18 -7.62
C MET A 106 12.17 0.41 -7.39
N TYR A 107 13.02 -0.60 -7.60
CA TYR A 107 14.48 -0.44 -7.50
C TYR A 107 14.99 0.61 -8.50
N GLN A 108 14.50 0.58 -9.74
CA GLN A 108 14.88 1.55 -10.77
C GLN A 108 14.40 2.97 -10.45
N LEU A 109 13.12 3.13 -10.06
CA LEU A 109 12.52 4.43 -9.75
C LEU A 109 13.16 5.08 -8.52
N THR A 110 13.50 4.29 -7.51
CA THR A 110 14.17 4.76 -6.29
C THR A 110 15.69 4.80 -6.43
N LYS A 111 16.24 4.37 -7.57
CA LYS A 111 17.69 4.26 -7.83
C LYS A 111 18.42 3.39 -6.81
N GLY A 112 17.75 2.35 -6.31
CA GLY A 112 18.30 1.40 -5.34
C GLY A 112 18.44 1.92 -3.91
N LYS A 113 17.80 3.03 -3.56
CA LYS A 113 17.83 3.61 -2.22
C LYS A 113 17.40 2.61 -1.14
N GLU A 114 18.12 2.66 -0.03
CA GLU A 114 17.77 2.03 1.23
C GLU A 114 16.84 2.94 2.05
N LEU A 115 16.13 2.38 3.02
CA LEU A 115 15.33 3.17 3.97
C LEU A 115 16.18 4.25 4.63
N THR A 116 17.42 3.91 5.00
CA THR A 116 18.41 4.79 5.62
C THR A 116 18.83 5.98 4.74
N ASP A 117 18.70 5.88 3.42
CA ASP A 117 18.99 6.98 2.47
C ASP A 117 17.87 8.03 2.42
N VAL A 118 16.68 7.70 2.93
CA VAL A 118 15.51 8.56 2.88
C VAL A 118 15.52 9.51 4.08
N LYS A 119 15.42 10.82 3.83
CA LYS A 119 15.41 11.84 4.90
C LYS A 119 14.04 12.05 5.54
N MET A 120 12.98 11.92 4.75
CA MET A 120 11.60 12.04 5.25
C MET A 120 11.27 10.81 6.09
N PRO A 121 10.73 10.94 7.32
CA PRO A 121 10.25 9.79 8.07
C PRO A 121 9.21 9.02 7.27
N LEU A 122 9.50 7.74 7.01
CA LEU A 122 8.74 6.86 6.14
C LEU A 122 8.51 5.53 6.87
N SER A 123 7.29 5.02 6.83
CA SER A 123 6.97 3.66 7.29
C SER A 123 6.13 2.89 6.27
N ILE A 124 6.52 1.65 5.98
CA ILE A 124 5.83 0.76 5.05
C ILE A 124 5.42 -0.49 5.82
N ILE A 125 4.15 -0.88 5.69
CA ILE A 125 3.58 -1.98 6.48
C ILE A 125 3.50 -3.26 5.65
N ALA A 126 3.94 -4.36 6.24
CA ALA A 126 3.75 -5.73 5.76
C ALA A 126 3.32 -6.63 6.93
N CYS A 127 3.09 -7.92 6.67
CA CYS A 127 2.77 -8.89 7.69
C CYS A 127 3.61 -10.15 7.51
N ASP A 128 4.23 -10.63 8.59
CA ASP A 128 4.86 -11.95 8.60
C ASP A 128 3.77 -13.01 8.75
N ILE A 129 3.52 -13.79 7.69
CA ILE A 129 2.40 -14.74 7.65
C ILE A 129 2.58 -15.91 8.61
N ASP A 130 3.82 -16.22 8.98
CA ASP A 130 4.12 -17.36 9.86
C ASP A 130 3.81 -17.04 11.33
N THR A 131 4.01 -15.78 11.76
CA THR A 131 3.75 -15.34 13.14
C THR A 131 2.53 -14.45 13.30
N GLY A 132 2.00 -13.89 12.21
CA GLY A 132 0.93 -12.90 12.21
C GLY A 132 1.34 -11.52 12.72
N ARG A 133 2.65 -11.31 12.99
CA ARG A 133 3.18 -10.03 13.46
C ARG A 133 3.23 -9.02 12.32
N GLU A 134 2.94 -7.77 12.68
CA GLU A 134 3.08 -6.66 11.76
C GLU A 134 4.57 -6.34 11.56
N VAL A 135 4.97 -6.18 10.31
CA VAL A 135 6.32 -5.80 9.94
C VAL A 135 6.29 -4.35 9.50
N VAL A 136 7.03 -3.51 10.21
CA VAL A 136 7.16 -2.08 9.96
C VAL A 136 8.55 -1.84 9.38
N PHE A 137 8.61 -1.58 8.07
CA PHE A 137 9.82 -1.09 7.42
C PHE A 137 9.90 0.42 7.64
N SER A 138 10.86 0.90 8.41
CA SER A 138 10.97 2.34 8.70
C SER A 138 12.41 2.83 8.78
N ASN A 139 12.61 4.09 8.41
CA ASN A 139 13.88 4.80 8.64
C ASN A 139 13.92 5.53 10.01
N GLN A 140 12.85 5.45 10.79
CA GLN A 140 12.73 6.07 12.11
C GLN A 140 12.89 5.03 13.22
N ASP A 141 13.43 5.46 14.37
CA ASP A 141 13.37 4.68 15.60
C ASP A 141 12.01 4.84 16.27
N MET A 142 11.38 3.73 16.63
CA MET A 142 10.02 3.68 17.15
C MET A 142 9.94 2.64 18.26
N ILE A 143 9.15 2.93 19.30
CA ILE A 143 8.83 1.94 20.34
C ILE A 143 7.72 1.06 19.78
N ILE A 144 8.07 -0.17 19.43
CA ILE A 144 7.15 -1.18 18.90
C ILE A 144 6.75 -2.19 19.98
N SER A 145 5.56 -2.79 19.84
CA SER A 145 5.10 -3.88 20.71
C SER A 145 5.74 -5.23 20.34
N ASP A 146 5.51 -6.24 21.18
CA ASP A 146 5.87 -7.64 20.92
C ASP A 146 5.13 -8.25 19.71
N THR A 147 4.01 -7.66 19.31
CA THR A 147 3.23 -8.01 18.12
C THR A 147 3.77 -7.39 16.82
N GLN A 148 4.86 -6.64 16.89
CA GLN A 148 5.47 -5.92 15.78
C GLN A 148 6.94 -6.30 15.57
N ILE A 149 7.43 -6.08 14.36
CA ILE A 149 8.84 -6.24 13.96
C ILE A 149 9.25 -4.96 13.24
N LEU A 150 10.28 -4.28 13.72
CA LEU A 150 10.84 -3.09 13.09
C LEU A 150 12.04 -3.50 12.21
N ILE A 151 11.99 -3.15 10.93
CA ILE A 151 13.08 -3.38 9.97
C ILE A 151 13.56 -2.03 9.45
N LYS A 152 14.84 -1.74 9.66
CA LYS A 152 15.49 -0.50 9.19
C LYS A 152 16.45 -0.72 8.02
N ASP A 153 17.01 -1.92 7.93
CA ASP A 153 17.99 -2.30 6.91
C ASP A 153 17.28 -3.04 5.77
N ALA A 154 16.70 -2.27 4.85
CA ALA A 154 16.04 -2.78 3.66
C ALA A 154 16.04 -1.73 2.55
N LYS A 155 16.05 -2.18 1.29
CA LYS A 155 15.77 -1.32 0.15
C LYS A 155 14.31 -0.93 0.12
N LEU A 156 14.02 0.26 -0.39
CA LEU A 156 12.63 0.68 -0.65
C LEU A 156 11.90 -0.32 -1.57
N SER A 157 12.60 -0.89 -2.56
CA SER A 157 12.03 -1.91 -3.45
C SER A 157 11.62 -3.17 -2.71
N GLU A 158 12.38 -3.59 -1.70
CA GLU A 158 12.14 -4.81 -0.92
C GLU A 158 10.95 -4.59 0.03
N ALA A 159 10.93 -3.45 0.73
CA ALA A 159 9.82 -3.05 1.61
C ALA A 159 8.49 -2.92 0.83
N VAL A 160 8.50 -2.25 -0.33
CA VAL A 160 7.32 -2.12 -1.18
C VAL A 160 6.90 -3.46 -1.77
N ARG A 161 7.86 -4.29 -2.21
CA ARG A 161 7.55 -5.64 -2.71
C ARG A 161 6.88 -6.50 -1.64
N ALA A 162 7.35 -6.44 -0.39
CA ALA A 162 6.73 -7.11 0.75
C ALA A 162 5.29 -6.59 0.95
N SER A 163 5.13 -5.26 1.07
CA SER A 163 3.85 -4.60 1.31
C SER A 163 2.81 -4.80 0.18
N CYS A 164 3.23 -5.06 -1.05
CA CYS A 164 2.34 -5.38 -2.18
C CYS A 164 2.14 -6.89 -2.42
N SER A 165 2.54 -7.75 -1.49
CA SER A 165 2.36 -9.22 -1.59
C SER A 165 0.94 -9.66 -1.25
N ILE A 166 -0.06 -9.20 -2.02
CA ILE A 166 -1.48 -9.46 -1.76
C ILE A 166 -1.72 -10.98 -1.68
N PRO A 167 -2.26 -11.51 -0.57
CA PRO A 167 -2.57 -12.93 -0.43
C PRO A 167 -3.42 -13.44 -1.61
N VAL A 168 -3.26 -14.72 -1.97
CA VAL A 168 -3.90 -15.36 -3.15
C VAL A 168 -3.35 -14.86 -4.50
N THR A 169 -3.07 -13.57 -4.65
CA THR A 169 -2.62 -12.96 -5.90
C THR A 169 -1.10 -13.04 -6.09
N PHE A 170 -0.33 -12.56 -5.13
CA PHE A 170 1.13 -12.51 -5.22
C PHE A 170 1.77 -13.66 -4.44
N VAL A 171 2.94 -14.11 -4.90
CA VAL A 171 3.79 -15.00 -4.13
C VAL A 171 4.30 -14.24 -2.89
N PRO A 172 4.19 -14.81 -1.67
CA PRO A 172 4.75 -14.21 -0.47
C PRO A 172 6.22 -13.86 -0.66
N TYR A 173 6.61 -12.69 -0.16
CA TYR A 173 7.98 -12.21 -0.28
C TYR A 173 8.85 -12.78 0.84
N LYS A 174 10.00 -13.35 0.50
CA LYS A 174 10.96 -13.83 1.50
C LYS A 174 11.96 -12.73 1.80
N PHE A 175 12.03 -12.32 3.06
CA PHE A 175 12.99 -11.35 3.55
C PHE A 175 13.67 -11.94 4.79
N ASP A 176 14.96 -12.26 4.67
CA ASP A 176 15.70 -13.08 5.63
C ASP A 176 14.95 -14.38 5.99
N ASN A 177 14.56 -14.52 7.27
CA ASN A 177 13.83 -15.67 7.80
C ASN A 177 12.31 -15.45 7.83
N LEU A 178 11.81 -14.32 7.31
CA LEU A 178 10.40 -13.96 7.35
C LEU A 178 9.73 -14.27 6.01
N GLN A 179 8.43 -14.61 6.09
CA GLN A 179 7.58 -14.78 4.91
C GLN A 179 6.49 -13.72 4.92
N LEU A 180 6.68 -12.70 4.08
CA LEU A 180 5.92 -11.47 4.13
C LEU A 180 4.76 -11.45 3.13
N VAL A 181 3.60 -11.01 3.60
CA VAL A 181 2.41 -10.68 2.80
C VAL A 181 2.03 -9.21 2.96
N ASP A 182 1.09 -8.76 2.12
CA ASP A 182 0.57 -7.38 2.14
C ASP A 182 0.13 -6.96 3.55
N GLY A 183 0.54 -5.77 3.97
CA GLY A 183 0.26 -5.21 5.29
C GLY A 183 -1.23 -4.93 5.53
N GLY A 184 -2.04 -4.93 4.47
CA GLY A 184 -3.49 -4.74 4.56
C GLY A 184 -4.19 -5.78 5.42
N VAL A 185 -3.60 -6.97 5.60
CA VAL A 185 -4.11 -7.99 6.53
C VAL A 185 -3.99 -7.58 8.00
N ARG A 186 -3.20 -6.54 8.31
CA ARG A 186 -3.04 -5.94 9.63
C ARG A 186 -3.74 -4.58 9.68
N GLU A 187 -3.39 -3.70 8.75
CA GLU A 187 -3.91 -2.34 8.71
C GLU A 187 -3.90 -1.81 7.27
N ILE A 188 -5.09 -1.72 6.62
CA ILE A 188 -5.18 -1.26 5.23
C ILE A 188 -4.83 0.21 5.06
N VAL A 189 -5.15 1.05 6.06
CA VAL A 189 -4.70 2.45 6.13
C VAL A 189 -3.84 2.60 7.38
N PRO A 190 -2.52 2.75 7.25
CA PRO A 190 -1.58 2.61 8.36
C PRO A 190 -1.55 3.87 9.24
N VAL A 191 -2.58 4.08 10.04
CA VAL A 191 -2.71 5.21 10.97
C VAL A 191 -2.10 4.89 12.34
N GLY A 192 -2.09 3.62 12.75
CA GLY A 192 -1.42 3.18 13.98
C GLY A 192 0.06 3.48 13.95
N VAL A 193 0.72 3.18 12.82
CA VAL A 193 2.14 3.52 12.65
C VAL A 193 2.39 5.03 12.64
N GLN A 194 1.44 5.86 12.18
CA GLN A 194 1.56 7.32 12.24
C GLN A 194 1.61 7.84 13.68
N CYS A 195 0.80 7.26 14.57
CA CYS A 195 0.87 7.56 16.00
C CYS A 195 2.26 7.19 16.56
N LEU A 196 2.77 6.00 16.23
CA LEU A 196 4.08 5.55 16.69
C LEU A 196 5.24 6.43 16.17
N MET A 197 5.09 6.99 14.98
CA MET A 197 6.07 7.93 14.39
C MET A 197 6.02 9.31 15.06
N GLY A 198 4.95 9.62 15.80
CA GLY A 198 4.79 10.86 16.56
C GLY A 198 4.08 11.99 15.79
N ALA A 199 3.08 11.66 14.97
CA ALA A 199 2.22 12.66 14.33
C ALA A 199 1.42 13.46 15.38
N ASP A 200 1.29 14.77 15.17
CA ASP A 200 0.37 15.61 15.94
C ASP A 200 -1.03 15.68 15.30
N TYR A 201 -1.09 15.39 13.99
CA TYR A 201 -2.33 15.37 13.21
C TYR A 201 -2.21 14.32 12.11
N ILE A 202 -3.15 13.38 12.03
CA ILE A 202 -3.13 12.25 11.11
C ILE A 202 -4.18 12.46 10.02
N LEU A 203 -3.69 12.63 8.78
CA LEU A 203 -4.50 12.60 7.57
C LEU A 203 -4.44 11.20 6.97
N ALA A 204 -5.57 10.51 6.96
CA ALA A 204 -5.73 9.20 6.37
C ALA A 204 -6.37 9.30 4.98
N VAL A 205 -5.80 8.62 3.99
CA VAL A 205 -6.41 8.45 2.67
C VAL A 205 -6.88 7.02 2.51
N ASN A 206 -8.19 6.81 2.65
CA ASN A 206 -8.82 5.51 2.56
C ASN A 206 -9.44 5.33 1.16
N LEU A 207 -9.01 4.29 0.46
CA LEU A 207 -9.41 3.99 -0.92
C LEU A 207 -10.67 3.12 -1.04
N GLY A 208 -11.24 2.66 0.07
CA GLY A 208 -12.32 1.69 0.04
C GLY A 208 -13.53 2.04 0.90
N GLN A 209 -14.68 2.07 0.23
CA GLN A 209 -15.88 1.35 0.67
C GLN A 209 -16.08 0.24 -0.36
N GLU A 210 -15.93 -1.02 0.03
CA GLU A 210 -16.31 -2.12 -0.86
C GLU A 210 -17.85 -2.20 -0.88
N LEU A 211 -18.43 -2.09 -2.07
CA LEU A 211 -19.87 -2.26 -2.25
C LEU A 211 -20.13 -3.75 -2.45
N TYR A 212 -20.86 -4.37 -1.51
CA TYR A 212 -21.17 -5.80 -1.52
C TYR A 212 -22.41 -6.11 -2.37
N ASP A 213 -22.48 -5.52 -3.57
CA ASP A 213 -23.70 -5.50 -4.38
C ASP A 213 -23.94 -6.82 -5.12
N GLU A 214 -22.88 -7.60 -5.36
CA GLU A 214 -22.94 -8.85 -6.13
C GLU A 214 -22.67 -10.10 -5.27
N PRO A 215 -23.40 -11.21 -5.51
CA PRO A 215 -23.17 -12.49 -4.84
C PRO A 215 -21.85 -13.12 -5.27
N VAL A 216 -21.14 -13.73 -4.32
CA VAL A 216 -19.89 -14.45 -4.58
C VAL A 216 -20.14 -15.79 -5.26
N GLN A 217 -19.26 -16.16 -6.19
CA GLN A 217 -19.31 -17.44 -6.91
C GLN A 217 -17.99 -18.21 -6.80
N GLY A 218 -18.07 -19.43 -6.27
CA GLY A 218 -16.94 -20.34 -6.15
C GLY A 218 -15.94 -19.95 -5.05
N ILE A 219 -15.05 -20.89 -4.73
CA ILE A 219 -14.10 -20.77 -3.61
C ILE A 219 -13.20 -19.51 -3.71
N PRO A 220 -12.63 -19.14 -4.88
CA PRO A 220 -11.76 -17.97 -4.95
C PRO A 220 -12.45 -16.65 -4.60
N GLN A 221 -13.67 -16.43 -5.10
CA GLN A 221 -14.42 -15.21 -4.78
C GLN A 221 -14.89 -15.18 -3.33
N ILE A 222 -15.26 -16.34 -2.76
CA ILE A 222 -15.59 -16.46 -1.34
C ILE A 222 -14.39 -16.05 -0.48
N ILE A 223 -13.20 -16.62 -0.73
CA ILE A 223 -11.98 -16.29 0.03
C ILE A 223 -11.66 -14.80 -0.09
N ASN A 224 -11.66 -14.24 -1.30
CA ASN A 224 -11.37 -12.83 -1.51
C ASN A 224 -12.38 -11.93 -0.79
N ARG A 225 -13.68 -12.22 -0.87
CA ARG A 225 -14.72 -11.45 -0.18
C ARG A 225 -14.56 -11.52 1.34
N THR A 226 -14.27 -12.70 1.89
CA THR A 226 -14.03 -12.85 3.33
C THR A 226 -12.80 -12.05 3.77
N LEU A 227 -11.70 -12.11 3.01
CA LEU A 227 -10.51 -11.31 3.31
C LEU A 227 -10.81 -9.81 3.23
N SER A 228 -11.50 -9.34 2.18
CA SER A 228 -11.88 -7.93 2.07
C SER A 228 -12.71 -7.48 3.27
N ILE A 229 -13.74 -8.23 3.67
CA ILE A 229 -14.58 -7.88 4.84
C ILE A 229 -13.72 -7.71 6.09
N LEU A 230 -12.89 -8.70 6.42
CA LEU A 230 -12.04 -8.67 7.61
C LEU A 230 -11.05 -7.49 7.59
N ILE A 231 -10.43 -7.24 6.44
CA ILE A 231 -9.48 -6.14 6.24
C ILE A 231 -10.16 -4.78 6.43
N PHE A 232 -11.37 -4.62 5.86
CA PHE A 232 -12.10 -3.35 5.94
C PHE A 232 -12.67 -3.08 7.32
N GLU A 233 -13.25 -4.09 7.99
CA GLU A 233 -13.82 -3.93 9.32
C GLU A 233 -12.74 -3.56 10.35
N THR A 234 -11.65 -4.32 10.40
CA THR A 234 -10.55 -4.08 11.35
C THR A 234 -9.89 -2.72 11.14
N SER A 235 -9.69 -2.29 9.89
CA SER A 235 -9.06 -1.00 9.64
C SER A 235 -10.00 0.18 9.84
N LYS A 236 -11.31 0.03 9.60
CA LYS A 236 -12.28 1.12 9.81
C LYS A 236 -12.30 1.56 11.27
N GLU A 237 -12.37 0.63 12.22
CA GLU A 237 -12.41 0.95 13.65
C GLU A 237 -11.16 1.72 14.10
N ILE A 238 -9.97 1.24 13.70
CA ILE A 238 -8.70 1.90 14.07
C ILE A 238 -8.63 3.30 13.45
N GLN A 239 -9.03 3.46 12.19
CA GLN A 239 -9.05 4.75 11.50
C GLN A 239 -9.97 5.75 12.19
N GLU A 240 -11.18 5.35 12.58
CA GLU A 240 -12.14 6.23 13.26
C GLU A 240 -11.64 6.68 14.64
N ILE A 241 -10.75 5.91 15.28
CA ILE A 241 -10.16 6.24 16.58
C ILE A 241 -8.91 7.13 16.44
N LEU A 242 -8.04 6.84 15.47
CA LEU A 242 -6.70 7.43 15.40
C LEU A 242 -6.53 8.54 14.35
N ALA A 243 -7.35 8.58 13.31
CA ALA A 243 -7.22 9.60 12.27
C ALA A 243 -7.99 10.87 12.64
N ASP A 244 -7.34 12.02 12.55
CA ASP A 244 -8.00 13.32 12.73
C ASP A 244 -8.82 13.75 11.51
N MET A 245 -8.37 13.34 10.31
CA MET A 245 -9.10 13.58 9.05
C MET A 245 -8.98 12.37 8.13
N ILE A 246 -10.10 11.92 7.57
CA ILE A 246 -10.14 10.81 6.62
C ILE A 246 -10.67 11.31 5.28
N ILE A 247 -9.89 11.08 4.22
CA ILE A 247 -10.26 11.38 2.84
C ILE A 247 -10.69 10.08 2.17
N TYR A 248 -11.89 10.11 1.58
CA TYR A 248 -12.43 9.02 0.77
C TYR A 248 -12.56 9.46 -0.69
N PRO A 249 -11.57 9.16 -1.55
CA PRO A 249 -11.72 9.31 -2.98
C PRO A 249 -12.82 8.36 -3.48
N SER A 250 -13.94 8.90 -3.97
CA SER A 250 -15.08 8.10 -4.45
C SER A 250 -14.74 7.36 -5.75
N ILE A 251 -14.09 6.19 -5.65
CA ILE A 251 -13.61 5.39 -6.78
C ILE A 251 -14.32 4.04 -6.84
N ASN A 252 -15.07 3.80 -7.91
CA ASN A 252 -15.85 2.57 -8.11
C ASN A 252 -15.35 1.76 -9.32
N GLY A 253 -15.41 0.43 -9.19
CA GLY A 253 -15.21 -0.54 -10.28
C GLY A 253 -13.87 -0.45 -11.00
N VAL A 254 -12.76 -0.46 -10.25
CA VAL A 254 -11.39 -0.40 -10.83
C VAL A 254 -10.67 -1.72 -10.54
N ASP A 255 -10.24 -2.40 -11.60
CA ASP A 255 -9.40 -3.61 -11.55
C ASP A 255 -7.90 -3.27 -11.60
N LEU A 256 -7.03 -4.24 -11.31
CA LEU A 256 -5.56 -4.07 -11.34
C LEU A 256 -4.97 -3.82 -12.74
N THR A 257 -5.77 -4.01 -13.79
CA THR A 257 -5.37 -3.84 -15.19
C THR A 257 -5.90 -2.55 -15.83
N ASP A 258 -6.74 -1.79 -15.13
CA ASP A 258 -7.42 -0.59 -15.64
C ASP A 258 -6.50 0.65 -15.66
N VAL A 259 -5.30 0.51 -16.22
CA VAL A 259 -4.31 1.60 -16.30
C VAL A 259 -4.82 2.80 -17.10
N ASP A 260 -5.72 2.58 -18.08
CA ASP A 260 -6.32 3.64 -18.89
C ASP A 260 -7.16 4.63 -18.05
N ARG A 261 -7.58 4.23 -16.84
CA ARG A 261 -8.32 5.07 -15.89
C ARG A 261 -7.43 5.88 -14.95
N ALA A 262 -6.10 5.81 -15.10
CA ALA A 262 -5.15 6.51 -14.23
C ALA A 262 -5.48 8.00 -14.07
N ALA A 263 -5.68 8.73 -15.17
CA ALA A 263 -6.04 10.15 -15.14
C ALA A 263 -7.35 10.44 -14.37
N GLU A 264 -8.35 9.58 -14.55
CA GLU A 264 -9.63 9.69 -13.85
C GLU A 264 -9.45 9.51 -12.34
N ILE A 265 -8.71 8.46 -11.93
CA ILE A 265 -8.49 8.10 -10.53
C ILE A 265 -7.69 9.20 -9.81
N ILE A 266 -6.62 9.72 -10.44
CA ILE A 266 -5.84 10.85 -9.91
C ILE A 266 -6.74 12.06 -9.70
N ARG A 267 -7.59 12.39 -10.68
CA ARG A 267 -8.55 13.51 -10.57
C ARG A 267 -9.55 13.32 -9.42
N LEU A 268 -10.01 12.10 -9.17
CA LEU A 268 -10.90 11.80 -8.03
C LEU A 268 -10.20 12.05 -6.69
N GLY A 269 -8.93 11.66 -6.56
CA GLY A 269 -8.10 11.99 -5.40
C GLY A 269 -7.94 13.49 -5.18
N ARG A 270 -7.62 14.24 -6.25
CA ARG A 270 -7.55 15.72 -6.21
C ARG A 270 -8.87 16.31 -5.72
N ARG A 271 -9.99 15.88 -6.31
CA ARG A 271 -11.33 16.38 -5.97
C ARG A 271 -11.68 16.10 -4.51
N ALA A 272 -11.32 14.94 -3.99
CA ALA A 272 -11.55 14.59 -2.60
C ALA A 272 -10.75 15.51 -1.67
N MET A 273 -9.44 15.67 -1.90
CA MET A 273 -8.61 16.53 -1.06
C MET A 273 -9.01 18.01 -1.11
N LYS A 274 -9.39 18.53 -2.29
CA LYS A 274 -9.82 19.93 -2.45
C LYS A 274 -11.03 20.31 -1.59
N LYS A 275 -11.89 19.36 -1.24
CA LYS A 275 -13.03 19.63 -0.34
C LYS A 275 -12.61 19.91 1.10
N HIS A 276 -11.45 19.42 1.52
CA HIS A 276 -11.00 19.44 2.91
C HIS A 276 -9.71 20.25 3.15
N VAL A 277 -9.01 20.65 2.08
CA VAL A 277 -7.68 21.28 2.18
C VAL A 277 -7.67 22.59 2.97
N GLU A 278 -8.73 23.41 2.85
CA GLU A 278 -8.84 24.67 3.61
C GLU A 278 -9.06 24.44 5.10
N GLU A 279 -9.84 23.41 5.46
CA GLU A 279 -10.05 22.99 6.84
C GLU A 279 -8.74 22.46 7.43
N LEU A 280 -8.06 21.57 6.71
CA LEU A 280 -6.76 21.04 7.09
C LEU A 280 -5.75 22.17 7.35
N GLN A 281 -5.64 23.12 6.43
CA GLN A 281 -4.70 24.24 6.57
C GLN A 281 -4.99 25.10 7.81
N LYS A 282 -6.27 25.31 8.17
CA LYS A 282 -6.64 26.04 9.39
C LYS A 282 -6.20 25.29 10.64
N VAL A 283 -6.47 23.99 10.72
CA VAL A 283 -6.18 23.16 11.91
C VAL A 283 -4.67 22.92 12.12
N LEU A 284 -3.88 22.88 11.05
CA LEU A 284 -2.43 22.74 11.16
C LEU A 284 -1.73 24.03 11.64
N ASN A 285 -2.37 25.18 11.40
CA ASN A 285 -1.87 26.50 11.76
C ASN A 285 -2.34 27.01 13.13
N SER A 286 -3.39 26.40 13.69
CA SER A 286 -3.82 26.63 15.09
C SER A 286 -2.91 25.90 16.07
#